data_AF-A0A9L0T358-F1
#
_entry.id   AF-A0A9L0T358-F1
#
_cell.length_a   1.000
_cell.length_b   1.000
_cell.length_c   1.000
_cell.angle_alpha   90.00
_cell.angle_beta   90.00
_cell.angle_gamma   90.00
#
_symmetry.space_group_name_H-M   'P 1'
#
loop_
_entity.id
_entity.type
_entity.pdbx_description
1 polymer ?
#
loop_
_entity_poly.entity_id
_entity_poly.type
_entity_poly.pdbx_seq_one_letter_code
_entity_poly.pdbx_strand_id
1 'polypeptide(L)'
;MGTLEGHLMPGMFFLIFSLYYSVLMSLALLRGQRFLKPPLPPREKRGHRSWPSVPVEGVVKAVISVIGIVGEFFYPPGENRLMMVDWEDPQRPFLFKDSWQHATMYGFFLVSGVVDILSQWCWARQNIKLERAAEALAFHVLVLLMASHIENKGTLEIRVHLLLIVPVILLGLVLTIEVWAPDQPPLWVLKAWMGQVLSNWLLQLCVVMYVPPSGQPWKGDNPTDLAFLTIFFCWHLGFGAATVATVYGLCSLWHHHWSSWREAPGAKYQPCPMGSSSEELEKFRAGAELQDGTV
;
A
#
# COMPACT_ATOMS: atom_id res chain seq x y z
N MET A 1 21.83 17.57 6.55
CA MET A 1 20.54 17.10 7.08
C MET A 1 19.53 17.34 5.98
N GLY A 2 18.68 16.36 5.67
CA GLY A 2 17.59 16.61 4.72
C GLY A 2 16.62 17.66 5.26
N THR A 3 15.71 18.14 4.43
CA THR A 3 14.69 19.10 4.85
C THR A 3 13.57 18.41 5.64
N LEU A 4 12.90 19.13 6.55
CA LEU A 4 11.69 18.63 7.23
C LEU A 4 10.64 18.20 6.21
N GLU A 5 10.46 18.99 5.15
CA GLU A 5 9.50 18.70 4.09
C GLU A 5 9.83 17.41 3.33
N GLY A 6 11.11 17.19 3.02
CA GLY A 6 11.60 15.98 2.36
C GLY A 6 11.35 14.70 3.17
N HIS A 7 11.13 14.81 4.49
CA HIS A 7 10.77 13.68 5.36
C HIS A 7 9.28 13.61 5.70
N LEU A 8 8.64 14.76 5.90
CA LEU A 8 7.23 14.85 6.30
C LEU A 8 6.30 14.44 5.16
N MET A 9 6.57 14.90 3.93
CA MET A 9 5.73 14.57 2.78
C MET A 9 5.68 13.05 2.49
N PRO A 10 6.82 12.33 2.37
CA PRO A 10 6.76 10.88 2.22
C PRO A 10 6.12 10.20 3.44
N GLY A 11 6.38 10.67 4.67
CA GLY A 11 5.76 10.14 5.88
C GLY A 11 4.23 10.15 5.83
N MET A 12 3.64 11.29 5.48
CA MET A 12 2.19 11.44 5.34
C MET A 12 1.64 10.61 4.18
N PHE A 13 2.33 10.57 3.04
CA PHE A 13 1.89 9.77 1.90
C PHE A 13 1.88 8.27 2.21
N PHE A 14 2.97 7.74 2.78
CA PHE A 14 3.03 6.34 3.19
C PHE A 14 1.98 6.02 4.26
N LEU A 15 1.64 6.96 5.15
CA LEU A 15 0.60 6.76 6.16
C LEU A 15 -0.78 6.61 5.51
N ILE A 16 -1.16 7.54 4.64
CA ILE A 16 -2.45 7.50 3.94
C ILE A 16 -2.54 6.22 3.10
N PHE A 17 -1.48 5.90 2.35
CA PHE A 17 -1.45 4.72 1.50
C PHE A 17 -1.51 3.42 2.30
N SER A 18 -0.77 3.33 3.42
CA SER A 18 -0.79 2.15 4.28
C SER A 18 -2.13 1.95 4.98
N LEU A 19 -2.81 3.03 5.40
CA LEU A 19 -4.17 2.95 5.98
C LEU A 19 -5.19 2.47 4.94
N TYR A 20 -5.16 3.06 3.75
CA TYR A 20 -5.99 2.63 2.63
C TYR A 20 -5.73 1.16 2.26
N TYR A 21 -4.47 0.74 2.22
CA TYR A 21 -4.09 -0.66 1.98
C TYR A 21 -4.60 -1.58 3.11
N SER A 22 -4.54 -1.17 4.38
CA SER A 22 -5.11 -1.92 5.50
C SER A 22 -6.61 -2.16 5.34
N VAL A 23 -7.36 -1.17 4.85
CA VAL A 23 -8.80 -1.32 4.55
C VAL A 23 -9.02 -2.33 3.42
N LEU A 24 -8.31 -2.18 2.31
CA LEU A 24 -8.42 -3.12 1.17
C LEU A 24 -8.10 -4.56 1.58
N MET A 25 -7.01 -4.74 2.32
CA MET A 25 -6.59 -6.04 2.84
C MET A 25 -7.67 -6.63 3.74
N SER A 26 -8.21 -5.84 4.67
CA SER A 26 -9.25 -6.31 5.58
C SER A 26 -10.50 -6.77 4.84
N LEU A 27 -10.97 -6.00 3.86
CA LEU A 27 -12.13 -6.37 3.04
C LEU A 27 -11.86 -7.61 2.17
N ALA A 28 -10.65 -7.75 1.62
CA ALA A 28 -10.26 -8.91 0.84
C ALA A 28 -10.24 -10.19 1.69
N LEU A 29 -9.70 -10.13 2.92
CA LEU A 29 -9.71 -11.24 3.87
C LEU A 29 -11.13 -11.65 4.27
N LEU A 30 -11.98 -10.69 4.65
CA LEU A 30 -13.36 -10.96 5.06
C LEU A 30 -14.20 -11.59 3.95
N ARG A 31 -13.90 -11.27 2.69
CA ARG A 31 -14.58 -11.82 1.51
C ARG A 31 -13.94 -13.11 0.98
N GLY A 32 -12.88 -13.61 1.61
CA GLY A 32 -12.16 -14.79 1.14
C GLY A 32 -11.56 -14.62 -0.26
N GLN A 33 -11.16 -13.40 -0.63
CA GLN A 33 -10.62 -13.13 -1.96
C GLN A 33 -9.23 -13.74 -2.12
N ARG A 34 -9.00 -14.38 -3.27
CA ARG A 34 -7.69 -14.94 -3.64
C ARG A 34 -6.66 -13.86 -4.01
N PHE A 35 -7.13 -12.72 -4.50
CA PHE A 35 -6.32 -11.57 -4.87
C PHE A 35 -6.83 -10.34 -4.14
N LEU A 36 -5.93 -9.52 -3.60
CA LEU A 36 -6.27 -8.23 -2.98
C LEU A 36 -7.11 -7.34 -3.90
N LYS A 37 -6.79 -7.36 -5.20
CA LYS A 37 -7.55 -6.70 -6.25
C LYS A 37 -7.76 -7.67 -7.41
N PRO A 38 -9.00 -7.87 -7.87
CA PRO A 38 -9.26 -8.64 -9.07
C PRO A 38 -8.53 -8.01 -10.28
N PRO A 39 -7.88 -8.82 -11.13
CA PRO A 39 -7.31 -8.33 -12.38
C PRO A 39 -8.36 -7.63 -13.25
N LEU A 40 -7.95 -6.56 -13.92
CA LEU A 40 -8.83 -5.88 -14.86
C LEU A 40 -9.13 -6.79 -16.08
N PRO A 41 -10.37 -6.79 -16.60
CA PRO A 41 -10.68 -7.52 -17.82
C PRO A 41 -9.86 -6.95 -19.00
N PRO A 42 -9.58 -7.78 -20.02
CA PRO A 42 -8.95 -7.32 -21.26
C PRO A 42 -9.69 -6.12 -21.84
N ARG A 43 -8.96 -5.19 -22.46
CA ARG A 43 -9.51 -3.91 -22.92
C ARG A 43 -10.73 -4.09 -23.83
N GLU A 44 -10.70 -5.08 -24.72
CA GLU A 44 -11.81 -5.43 -25.63
C GLU A 44 -13.10 -5.83 -24.90
N LYS A 45 -12.97 -6.43 -23.71
CA LYS A 45 -14.10 -6.88 -22.87
C LYS A 45 -14.51 -5.84 -21.83
N ARG A 46 -13.86 -4.68 -21.75
CA ARG A 46 -14.15 -3.63 -20.76
C ARG A 46 -15.47 -2.89 -21.06
N GLY A 47 -16.06 -3.11 -22.24
CA GLY A 47 -17.37 -2.58 -22.65
C GLY A 47 -17.35 -1.06 -22.88
N HIS A 48 -18.25 -0.57 -23.75
CA HIS A 48 -18.50 0.87 -23.98
C HIS A 48 -19.17 1.58 -22.79
N ARG A 49 -19.03 1.07 -21.56
CA ARG A 49 -19.65 1.66 -20.38
C ARG A 49 -18.75 2.76 -19.83
N SER A 50 -18.94 3.95 -20.41
CA SER A 50 -18.65 5.31 -19.92
C SER A 50 -17.91 5.49 -18.58
N TRP A 51 -16.68 4.99 -18.47
CA TRP A 51 -15.48 5.66 -17.96
C TRP A 51 -14.38 4.60 -17.98
N PRO A 52 -13.24 4.77 -18.68
CA PRO A 52 -12.08 3.92 -18.41
C PRO A 52 -11.77 4.10 -16.92
N SER A 53 -11.92 3.06 -16.09
CA SER A 53 -11.57 3.16 -14.67
C SER A 53 -10.16 3.72 -14.57
N VAL A 54 -10.05 4.98 -14.14
CA VAL A 54 -8.77 5.67 -14.10
C VAL A 54 -7.89 4.89 -13.13
N PRO A 55 -6.63 4.60 -13.48
CA PRO A 55 -5.69 3.94 -12.59
C PRO A 55 -5.33 4.90 -11.44
N VAL A 56 -6.25 5.09 -10.48
CA VAL A 56 -6.17 6.11 -9.43
C VAL A 56 -4.87 5.99 -8.64
N GLU A 57 -4.44 4.78 -8.31
CA GLU A 57 -3.17 4.57 -7.57
C GLU A 57 -1.96 4.99 -8.38
N GLY A 58 -1.91 4.63 -9.67
CA GLY A 58 -0.84 5.05 -10.56
C GLY A 58 -0.79 6.57 -10.72
N VAL A 59 -1.95 7.20 -10.87
CA VAL A 59 -2.08 8.67 -10.95
C VAL A 59 -1.63 9.33 -9.64
N VAL A 60 -2.09 8.84 -8.48
CA VAL A 60 -1.72 9.37 -7.18
C VAL A 60 -0.20 9.23 -6.94
N LYS A 61 0.38 8.05 -7.22
CA LYS A 61 1.84 7.83 -7.16
C LYS A 61 2.60 8.82 -8.05
N ALA A 62 2.16 9.01 -9.29
CA ALA A 62 2.81 9.90 -10.24
C ALA A 62 2.72 11.38 -9.80
N VAL A 63 1.53 11.85 -9.45
CA VAL A 63 1.31 13.25 -9.02
C VAL A 63 2.12 13.57 -7.77
N ILE A 64 2.07 12.71 -6.75
CA ILE A 64 2.80 12.95 -5.50
C ILE A 64 4.31 12.91 -5.72
N SER A 65 4.79 12.00 -6.56
CA SER A 65 6.22 11.94 -6.89
C SER A 65 6.68 13.19 -7.65
N VAL A 66 5.87 13.73 -8.57
CA VAL A 66 6.17 14.99 -9.26
C VAL A 66 6.19 16.15 -8.27
N ILE A 67 5.21 16.24 -7.37
CA ILE A 67 5.19 17.27 -6.32
C ILE A 67 6.44 17.15 -5.43
N GLY A 68 6.85 15.93 -5.06
CA GLY A 68 8.07 15.64 -4.31
C GLY A 68 9.34 16.13 -5.01
N ILE A 69 9.50 15.81 -6.30
CA ILE A 69 10.65 16.24 -7.10
C ILE A 69 10.70 17.77 -7.21
N VAL A 70 9.56 18.41 -7.50
CA VAL A 70 9.49 19.87 -7.62
C VAL A 70 9.78 20.54 -6.27
N GLY A 71 9.19 20.05 -5.18
CA GLY A 71 9.43 20.57 -3.84
C GLY A 71 10.91 20.47 -3.45
N GLU A 72 11.54 19.33 -3.72
CA GLU A 72 12.94 19.12 -3.35
C GLU A 72 13.92 20.05 -4.07
N PHE A 73 13.65 20.39 -5.34
CA PHE A 73 14.55 21.24 -6.13
C PHE A 73 14.27 22.74 -6.02
N PHE A 74 13.02 23.13 -5.73
CA PHE A 74 12.56 24.51 -5.85
C PHE A 74 11.90 25.08 -4.58
N TYR A 75 11.82 24.31 -3.49
CA TYR A 75 11.32 24.81 -2.21
C TYR A 75 12.45 24.98 -1.18
N PRO A 76 12.49 26.10 -0.44
CA PRO A 76 11.58 27.25 -0.50
C PRO A 76 11.69 28.06 -1.83
N PRO A 77 10.63 28.78 -2.24
CA PRO A 77 10.62 29.51 -3.51
C PRO A 77 11.81 30.46 -3.65
N GLY A 78 12.52 30.35 -4.76
CA GLY A 78 13.73 31.14 -5.05
C GLY A 78 15.02 30.33 -4.94
N GLU A 79 14.97 29.13 -4.35
CA GLU A 79 16.09 28.18 -4.42
C GLU A 79 16.06 27.38 -5.74
N ASN A 80 17.25 27.04 -6.24
CA ASN A 80 17.41 26.14 -7.38
C ASN A 80 18.51 25.12 -7.07
N ARG A 81 18.11 23.92 -6.71
CA ARG A 81 19.02 22.82 -6.35
C ARG A 81 19.25 21.82 -7.51
N LEU A 82 18.91 22.19 -8.75
CA LEU A 82 19.12 21.36 -9.94
C LEU A 82 20.60 21.26 -10.37
N MET A 83 21.47 22.11 -9.83
CA MET A 83 22.89 22.07 -10.18
C MET A 83 23.53 20.86 -9.52
N MET A 84 23.93 19.87 -10.31
CA MET A 84 24.52 18.63 -9.79
C MET A 84 26.02 18.78 -9.51
N VAL A 85 26.73 19.53 -10.35
CA VAL A 85 28.18 19.72 -10.28
C VAL A 85 28.48 21.21 -10.29
N ASP A 86 29.38 21.64 -9.42
CA ASP A 86 29.96 22.97 -9.50
C ASP A 86 30.97 23.05 -10.63
N TRP A 87 30.57 23.63 -11.77
CA TRP A 87 31.47 23.78 -12.92
C TRP A 87 32.44 24.96 -12.77
N GLU A 88 32.19 25.86 -11.83
CA GLU A 88 33.03 27.04 -11.57
C GLU A 88 34.20 26.69 -10.63
N ASP A 89 33.97 25.77 -9.69
CA ASP A 89 35.02 25.24 -8.82
C ASP A 89 35.97 24.30 -9.60
N PRO A 90 37.31 24.50 -9.53
CA PRO A 90 38.30 23.60 -10.15
C PRO A 90 38.19 22.13 -9.73
N GLN A 91 37.75 21.85 -8.50
CA GLN A 91 37.56 20.50 -7.95
C GLN A 91 36.27 19.83 -8.45
N ARG A 92 35.34 20.61 -9.04
CA ARG A 92 34.05 20.13 -9.55
C ARG A 92 33.28 19.24 -8.58
N PRO A 93 33.06 19.68 -7.33
CA PRO A 93 32.32 18.90 -6.35
C PRO A 93 30.87 18.68 -6.79
N PHE A 94 30.31 17.55 -6.36
CA PHE A 94 28.88 17.31 -6.45
C PHE A 94 28.13 18.11 -5.38
N LEU A 95 27.07 18.81 -5.78
CA LEU A 95 26.25 19.64 -4.92
C LEU A 95 24.93 18.95 -4.58
N PHE A 96 24.28 19.43 -3.51
CA PHE A 96 22.91 19.05 -3.12
C PHE A 96 22.63 17.53 -3.07
N LYS A 97 23.59 16.74 -2.54
CA LYS A 97 23.49 15.28 -2.41
C LYS A 97 22.12 14.83 -1.86
N ASP A 98 21.69 15.40 -0.73
CA ASP A 98 20.43 15.02 -0.06
C ASP A 98 19.21 15.24 -1.00
N SER A 99 19.18 16.37 -1.72
CA SER A 99 18.11 16.69 -2.68
C SER A 99 18.09 15.77 -3.89
N TRP A 100 19.26 15.44 -4.44
CA TRP A 100 19.34 14.46 -5.54
C TRP A 100 18.95 13.05 -5.09
N GLN A 101 19.24 12.66 -3.85
CA GLN A 101 18.80 11.39 -3.28
C GLN A 101 17.27 11.34 -3.17
N HIS A 102 16.62 12.36 -2.61
CA HIS A 102 15.16 12.43 -2.53
C HIS A 102 14.51 12.49 -3.93
N ALA A 103 15.03 13.30 -4.85
CA ALA A 103 14.53 13.36 -6.21
C ALA A 103 14.64 12.01 -6.93
N THR A 104 15.73 11.26 -6.69
CA THR A 104 15.88 9.89 -7.22
C THR A 104 14.86 8.94 -6.60
N MET A 105 14.66 8.98 -5.28
CA MET A 105 13.62 8.20 -4.60
C MET A 105 12.25 8.45 -5.24
N TYR A 106 11.81 9.72 -5.32
CA TYR A 106 10.55 10.08 -5.95
C TYR A 106 10.51 9.68 -7.42
N GLY A 107 11.63 9.79 -8.15
CA GLY A 107 11.73 9.37 -9.56
C GLY A 107 11.37 7.89 -9.75
N PHE A 108 11.80 6.99 -8.88
CA PHE A 108 11.43 5.58 -8.99
C PHE A 108 9.99 5.30 -8.55
N PHE A 109 9.44 6.04 -7.59
CA PHE A 109 8.01 5.99 -7.28
C PHE A 109 7.14 6.55 -8.43
N LEU A 110 7.63 7.56 -9.15
CA LEU A 110 7.01 8.07 -10.38
C LEU A 110 7.01 7.00 -11.47
N VAL A 111 8.14 6.31 -11.68
CA VAL A 111 8.22 5.18 -12.62
C VAL A 111 7.21 4.09 -12.24
N SER A 112 7.09 3.72 -10.96
CA SER A 112 6.05 2.78 -10.49
C SER A 112 4.64 3.27 -10.84
N GLY A 113 4.32 4.55 -10.59
CA GLY A 113 3.03 5.13 -10.94
C GLY A 113 2.75 5.12 -12.44
N VAL A 114 3.74 5.46 -13.26
CA VAL A 114 3.63 5.43 -14.73
C VAL A 114 3.42 4.02 -15.24
N VAL A 115 4.13 3.02 -14.70
CA VAL A 115 3.93 1.61 -15.05
C VAL A 115 2.51 1.16 -14.73
N ASP A 116 1.96 1.53 -13.56
CA ASP A 116 0.57 1.24 -13.19
C ASP A 116 -0.41 1.85 -14.20
N ILE A 117 -0.19 3.11 -14.61
CA ILE A 117 -1.03 3.80 -15.59
C ILE A 117 -0.98 3.10 -16.95
N LEU A 118 0.23 2.86 -17.47
CA LEU A 118 0.44 2.26 -18.78
C LEU A 118 -0.15 0.85 -18.85
N SER A 119 0.08 0.04 -17.82
CA SER A 119 -0.41 -1.33 -17.72
C SER A 119 -1.94 -1.41 -17.68
N GLN A 120 -2.59 -0.53 -16.92
CA GLN A 120 -4.04 -0.59 -16.70
C GLN A 120 -4.87 0.13 -17.78
N TRP A 121 -4.30 1.16 -18.41
CA TRP A 121 -4.99 2.04 -19.35
C TRP A 121 -4.49 1.91 -20.79
N CYS A 122 -3.18 1.93 -21.02
CA CYS A 122 -2.63 1.96 -22.37
C CYS A 122 -2.60 0.57 -23.02
N TRP A 123 -2.24 -0.46 -22.25
CA TRP A 123 -2.03 -1.82 -22.77
C TRP A 123 -3.33 -2.60 -22.96
N ALA A 124 -3.32 -3.51 -23.93
CA ALA A 124 -4.47 -4.36 -24.23
C ALA A 124 -4.84 -5.29 -23.07
N ARG A 125 -3.81 -5.71 -22.30
CA ARG A 125 -3.94 -6.56 -21.12
C ARG A 125 -3.06 -6.02 -19.99
N GLN A 126 -3.65 -5.95 -18.81
CA GLN A 126 -2.94 -5.57 -17.59
C GLN A 126 -1.80 -6.56 -17.30
N ASN A 127 -0.62 -6.03 -16.99
CA ASN A 127 0.54 -6.79 -16.55
C ASN A 127 0.84 -6.54 -15.07
N ILE A 128 0.10 -7.24 -14.20
CA ILE A 128 0.23 -7.14 -12.74
C ILE A 128 1.64 -7.46 -12.25
N LYS A 129 2.36 -8.37 -12.92
CA LYS A 129 3.73 -8.72 -12.54
C LYS A 129 4.67 -7.52 -12.71
N LEU A 130 4.49 -6.77 -13.81
CA LEU A 130 5.31 -5.58 -14.07
C LEU A 130 4.97 -4.44 -13.09
N GLU A 131 3.69 -4.21 -12.81
CA GLU A 131 3.23 -3.23 -11.80
C GLU A 131 3.91 -3.48 -10.45
N ARG A 132 3.88 -4.74 -9.99
CA ARG A 132 4.53 -5.15 -8.73
C ARG A 132 6.04 -5.09 -8.77
N ALA A 133 6.65 -5.47 -9.90
CA ALA A 133 8.10 -5.40 -10.06
C ALA A 133 8.60 -3.95 -10.03
N ALA A 134 7.84 -3.00 -10.61
CA ALA A 134 8.16 -1.59 -10.56
C ALA A 134 8.01 -1.01 -9.14
N GLU A 135 6.98 -1.41 -8.39
CA GLU A 135 6.83 -1.04 -6.97
C GLU A 135 7.97 -1.62 -6.13
N ALA A 136 8.31 -2.90 -6.32
CA ALA A 136 9.45 -3.54 -5.66
C ALA A 136 10.76 -2.80 -5.95
N LEU A 137 11.02 -2.46 -7.22
CA LEU A 137 12.21 -1.72 -7.63
C LEU A 137 12.32 -0.37 -6.89
N ALA A 138 11.23 0.37 -6.75
CA ALA A 138 11.22 1.63 -6.01
C ALA A 138 11.67 1.45 -4.56
N PHE A 139 11.23 0.39 -3.88
CA PHE A 139 11.68 0.08 -2.52
C PHE A 139 13.14 -0.40 -2.47
N HIS A 140 13.64 -1.14 -3.45
CA HIS A 140 15.06 -1.53 -3.49
C HIS A 140 15.96 -0.30 -3.69
N VAL A 141 15.57 0.62 -4.57
CA VAL A 141 16.26 1.90 -4.73
C VAL A 141 16.21 2.71 -3.44
N LEU A 142 15.07 2.75 -2.74
CA LEU A 142 14.97 3.42 -1.44
C LEU A 142 15.95 2.84 -0.40
N VAL A 143 16.12 1.51 -0.34
CA VAL A 143 17.14 0.89 0.54
C VAL A 143 18.54 1.34 0.18
N LEU A 144 18.90 1.31 -1.10
CA LEU A 144 20.23 1.74 -1.58
C LEU A 144 20.50 3.21 -1.29
N LEU A 145 19.51 4.08 -1.53
CA LEU A 145 19.60 5.50 -1.21
C LEU A 145 19.76 5.70 0.28
N MET A 146 19.02 4.98 1.12
CA MET A 146 19.11 5.10 2.57
C MET A 146 20.49 4.68 3.11
N ALA A 147 21.10 3.63 2.56
CA ALA A 147 22.45 3.20 2.93
C ALA A 147 23.50 4.30 2.67
N SER A 148 23.41 5.00 1.54
CA SER A 148 24.29 6.14 1.24
C SER A 148 23.86 7.45 1.92
N HIS A 149 22.59 7.56 2.34
CA HIS A 149 22.05 8.75 3.01
C HIS A 149 22.60 8.91 4.43
N ILE A 150 22.78 7.80 5.16
CA ILE A 150 23.28 7.82 6.54
C ILE A 150 24.79 8.13 6.64
N GLU A 151 25.53 8.01 5.54
CA GLU A 151 26.97 8.30 5.51
C GLU A 151 27.25 9.75 5.90
N ASN A 152 28.22 9.95 6.80
CA ASN A 152 28.67 11.26 7.28
C ASN A 152 27.60 12.08 8.02
N LYS A 153 26.54 11.44 8.53
CA LYS A 153 25.53 12.08 9.39
C LYS A 153 25.90 11.96 10.87
N GLY A 154 25.20 12.70 11.73
CA GLY A 154 25.37 12.60 13.19
C GLY A 154 24.83 11.28 13.76
N THR A 155 25.35 10.83 14.91
CA THR A 155 24.98 9.56 15.56
C THR A 155 23.47 9.38 15.74
N LEU A 156 22.77 10.46 16.11
CA LEU A 156 21.31 10.47 16.24
C LEU A 156 20.62 10.19 14.90
N GLU A 157 20.99 10.94 13.86
CA GLU A 157 20.44 10.83 12.50
C GLU A 157 20.70 9.43 11.93
N ILE A 158 21.90 8.89 12.12
CA ILE A 158 22.21 7.50 11.75
C ILE A 158 21.27 6.53 12.46
N ARG A 159 21.10 6.65 13.79
CA ARG A 159 20.27 5.72 14.57
C ARG A 159 18.81 5.71 14.10
N VAL A 160 18.19 6.87 13.90
CA VAL A 160 16.79 6.95 13.47
C VAL A 160 16.58 6.39 12.06
N HIS A 161 17.53 6.63 11.15
CA HIS A 161 17.47 6.09 9.79
C HIS A 161 17.76 4.58 9.74
N LEU A 162 18.68 4.06 10.56
CA LEU A 162 18.91 2.61 10.66
C LEU A 162 17.63 1.88 11.09
N LEU A 163 16.87 2.44 12.04
CA LEU A 163 15.58 1.90 12.44
C LEU A 163 14.55 1.97 11.30
N LEU A 164 14.59 3.03 10.48
CA LEU A 164 13.75 3.19 9.29
C LEU A 164 14.09 2.19 8.17
N ILE A 165 15.37 1.81 8.00
CA ILE A 165 15.80 0.83 6.98
C ILE A 165 15.11 -0.53 7.18
N VAL A 166 14.89 -0.95 8.43
CA VAL A 166 14.31 -2.27 8.75
C VAL A 166 12.95 -2.49 8.05
N PRO A 167 11.92 -1.65 8.25
CA PRO A 167 10.64 -1.83 7.56
C PRO A 167 10.75 -1.61 6.03
N VAL A 168 11.67 -0.77 5.54
CA VAL A 168 11.88 -0.60 4.09
C VAL A 168 12.40 -1.90 3.46
N ILE A 169 13.39 -2.56 4.07
CA ILE A 169 13.91 -3.85 3.58
C ILE A 169 12.80 -4.91 3.61
N LEU A 170 12.05 -5.00 4.70
CA LEU A 170 10.95 -5.97 4.81
C LEU A 170 9.86 -5.73 3.76
N LEU A 171 9.51 -4.46 3.48
CA LEU A 171 8.58 -4.12 2.41
C LEU A 171 9.15 -4.50 1.03
N GLY A 172 10.42 -4.20 0.76
CA GLY A 172 11.09 -4.61 -0.47
C GLY A 172 11.07 -6.12 -0.69
N LEU A 173 11.34 -6.90 0.37
CA LEU A 173 11.26 -8.36 0.35
C LEU A 173 9.84 -8.87 0.08
N VAL A 174 8.84 -8.34 0.80
CA VAL A 174 7.44 -8.73 0.61
C VAL A 174 6.99 -8.43 -0.81
N LEU A 175 7.29 -7.24 -1.33
CA LEU A 175 6.95 -6.85 -2.70
C LEU A 175 7.62 -7.76 -3.75
N THR A 176 8.88 -8.13 -3.55
CA THR A 176 9.57 -9.09 -4.43
C THR A 176 8.90 -10.45 -4.42
N ILE A 177 8.52 -10.96 -3.24
CA ILE A 177 7.82 -12.25 -3.13
C ILE A 177 6.46 -12.16 -3.83
N GLU A 178 5.73 -11.04 -3.68
CA GLU A 178 4.43 -10.81 -4.34
C GLU A 178 4.51 -10.80 -5.88
N VAL A 179 5.66 -10.52 -6.50
CA VAL A 179 5.84 -10.64 -7.96
C VAL A 179 5.63 -12.10 -8.42
N TRP A 180 6.09 -13.06 -7.62
CA TRP A 180 6.07 -14.49 -7.94
C TRP A 180 4.88 -15.22 -7.31
N ALA A 181 4.52 -14.86 -6.07
CA ALA A 181 3.46 -15.48 -5.27
C ALA A 181 2.42 -14.45 -4.79
N PRO A 182 1.52 -13.97 -5.67
CA PRO A 182 0.46 -13.01 -5.33
C PRO A 182 -0.54 -13.42 -4.26
N ASP A 183 -0.83 -14.72 -4.19
CA ASP A 183 -2.03 -15.28 -3.57
C ASP A 183 -1.78 -15.68 -2.11
N GLN A 184 -0.99 -14.90 -1.38
CA GLN A 184 -0.55 -15.21 -0.02
C GLN A 184 -1.06 -14.16 0.95
N PRO A 185 -2.21 -14.40 1.63
CA PRO A 185 -2.77 -13.47 2.62
C PRO A 185 -1.78 -13.00 3.71
N PRO A 186 -0.86 -13.84 4.23
CA PRO A 186 0.13 -13.38 5.21
C PRO A 186 1.04 -12.27 4.68
N LEU A 187 1.38 -12.27 3.38
CA LEU A 187 2.18 -11.20 2.77
C LEU A 187 1.42 -9.88 2.76
N TRP A 188 0.10 -9.91 2.53
CA TRP A 188 -0.71 -8.70 2.56
C TRP A 188 -0.76 -8.10 3.97
N VAL A 189 -0.92 -8.94 5.00
CA VAL A 189 -0.88 -8.49 6.40
C VAL A 189 0.49 -7.91 6.75
N LEU A 190 1.58 -8.59 6.36
CA LEU A 190 2.93 -8.11 6.61
C LEU A 190 3.23 -6.79 5.88
N LYS A 191 2.81 -6.66 4.60
CA LYS A 191 2.90 -5.41 3.83
C LYS A 191 2.15 -4.27 4.52
N ALA A 192 0.91 -4.52 4.95
CA ALA A 192 0.11 -3.53 5.67
C ALA A 192 0.80 -3.10 6.98
N TRP A 193 1.26 -4.06 7.78
CA TRP A 193 1.91 -3.80 9.05
C TRP A 193 3.23 -3.03 8.88
N MET A 194 4.12 -3.50 8.00
CA MET A 194 5.40 -2.81 7.76
C MET A 194 5.19 -1.44 7.10
N GLY A 195 4.15 -1.25 6.28
CA GLY A 195 3.76 0.05 5.76
C GLY A 195 3.31 1.03 6.86
N GLN A 196 2.57 0.55 7.86
CA GLN A 196 2.21 1.34 9.04
C GLN A 196 3.44 1.73 9.85
N VAL A 197 4.36 0.77 10.10
CA VAL A 197 5.60 1.02 10.84
C VAL A 197 6.50 2.01 10.11
N LEU A 198 6.69 1.83 8.80
CA LEU A 198 7.48 2.74 7.97
C LEU A 198 6.97 4.18 8.07
N SER A 199 5.67 4.36 7.86
CA SER A 199 5.05 5.68 7.82
C SER A 199 5.03 6.36 9.19
N ASN A 200 4.63 5.63 10.23
CA ASN A 200 4.57 6.20 11.58
C ASN A 200 5.97 6.54 12.12
N TRP A 201 6.99 5.74 11.79
CA TRP A 201 8.36 6.02 12.22
C TRP A 201 8.96 7.19 11.46
N LEU A 202 8.63 7.35 10.17
CA LEU A 202 9.07 8.50 9.39
C LEU A 202 8.48 9.82 9.95
N LEU A 203 7.25 9.80 10.45
CA LEU A 203 6.66 10.94 11.17
C LEU A 203 7.35 11.18 12.52
N GLN A 204 7.65 10.12 13.28
CA GLN A 204 8.40 10.23 14.54
C GLN A 204 9.81 10.79 14.30
N LEU A 205 10.47 10.39 13.22
CA LEU A 205 11.76 10.93 12.78
C LEU A 205 11.66 12.45 12.57
N CYS A 206 10.59 12.93 11.92
CA CYS A 206 10.38 14.37 11.73
C CYS A 206 10.29 15.11 13.07
N VAL A 207 9.58 14.54 14.05
CA VAL A 207 9.46 15.09 15.41
C VAL A 207 10.81 15.12 16.11
N VAL A 208 11.57 14.02 16.07
CA VAL A 208 12.88 13.91 16.74
C VAL A 208 13.91 14.87 16.14
N MET A 209 13.92 15.01 14.81
CA MET A 209 14.96 15.75 14.09
C MET A 209 14.67 17.25 13.95
N TYR A 210 13.41 17.66 13.82
CA TYR A 210 13.07 19.04 13.45
C TYR A 210 12.17 19.76 14.46
N VAL A 211 11.25 19.05 15.10
CA VAL A 211 10.24 19.67 15.99
C VAL A 211 10.11 18.89 17.31
N PRO A 212 11.18 18.85 18.12
CA PRO A 212 11.14 18.11 19.39
C PRO A 212 10.11 18.75 20.34
N PRO A 213 9.25 17.97 21.02
CA PRO A 213 8.20 18.51 21.89
C PRO A 213 8.73 19.37 23.05
N SER A 214 9.97 19.13 23.48
CA SER A 214 10.66 19.92 24.51
C SER A 214 11.21 21.26 24.00
N GLY A 215 11.18 21.50 22.68
CA GLY A 215 11.86 22.61 22.01
C GLY A 215 13.39 22.51 22.02
N GLN A 216 13.96 21.46 22.62
CA GLN A 216 15.41 21.23 22.70
C GLN A 216 15.81 20.10 21.76
N PRO A 217 16.90 20.25 20.97
CA PRO A 217 17.35 19.21 20.07
C PRO A 217 17.81 17.97 20.85
N TRP A 218 17.46 16.80 20.34
CA TRP A 218 17.91 15.53 20.91
C TRP A 218 19.42 15.39 20.73
N LYS A 219 20.12 14.95 21.77
CA LYS A 219 21.58 14.79 21.73
C LYS A 219 21.94 13.37 21.32
N GLY A 220 22.86 13.23 20.37
CA GLY A 220 23.35 11.94 19.89
C GLY A 220 24.49 11.34 20.72
N ASP A 221 24.93 12.03 21.77
CA ASP A 221 26.16 11.69 22.52
C ASP A 221 25.89 10.81 23.75
N ASN A 222 24.64 10.78 24.21
CA ASN A 222 24.22 9.99 25.36
C ASN A 222 23.72 8.62 24.90
N PRO A 223 24.41 7.50 25.24
CA PRO A 223 24.00 6.17 24.83
C PRO A 223 22.62 5.77 25.38
N THR A 224 22.22 6.32 26.53
CA THR A 224 20.89 6.08 27.11
C THR A 224 19.80 6.70 26.24
N ASP A 225 19.97 7.94 25.79
CA ASP A 225 18.99 8.64 24.94
C ASP A 225 18.83 7.91 23.59
N LEU A 226 19.93 7.39 23.04
CA LEU A 226 19.90 6.55 21.84
C LEU A 226 19.19 5.21 22.06
N ALA A 227 19.29 4.61 23.24
CA ALA A 227 18.57 3.37 23.56
C ALA A 227 17.04 3.60 23.60
N PHE A 228 16.60 4.77 24.08
CA PHE A 228 15.18 5.13 24.07
C PHE A 228 14.59 5.23 22.66
N LEU A 229 15.37 5.61 21.65
CA LEU A 229 14.89 5.61 20.25
C LEU A 229 14.49 4.21 19.80
N THR A 230 15.28 3.19 20.14
CA THR A 230 14.94 1.80 19.85
C THR A 230 13.70 1.36 20.64
N ILE A 231 13.57 1.77 21.90
CA ILE A 231 12.38 1.50 22.71
C ILE A 231 11.14 2.11 22.05
N PHE A 232 11.19 3.37 21.62
CA PHE A 232 10.08 4.00 20.89
C PHE A 232 9.77 3.24 19.61
N PHE A 233 10.79 2.87 18.83
CA PHE A 233 10.60 2.07 17.62
C PHE A 233 9.86 0.75 17.90
N CYS A 234 10.18 0.05 18.99
CA CYS A 234 9.44 -1.15 19.41
C CYS A 234 7.96 -0.85 19.70
N TRP A 235 7.64 0.29 20.32
CA TRP A 235 6.26 0.72 20.49
C TRP A 235 5.58 1.06 19.15
N HIS A 236 6.32 1.62 18.19
CA HIS A 236 5.83 1.86 16.84
C HIS A 236 5.52 0.56 16.06
N LEU A 237 6.26 -0.53 16.32
CA LEU A 237 5.90 -1.88 15.84
C LEU A 237 4.53 -2.32 16.38
N GLY A 238 4.34 -2.20 17.70
CA GLY A 238 3.08 -2.52 18.37
C GLY A 238 1.92 -1.65 17.89
N PHE A 239 2.14 -0.34 17.78
CA PHE A 239 1.15 0.62 17.29
C PHE A 239 0.74 0.34 15.83
N GLY A 240 1.69 -0.01 14.97
CA GLY A 240 1.39 -0.41 13.60
C GLY A 240 0.49 -1.66 13.54
N ALA A 241 0.79 -2.68 14.36
CA ALA A 241 -0.03 -3.89 14.44
C ALA A 241 -1.43 -3.60 14.98
N ALA A 242 -1.52 -2.79 16.04
CA ALA A 242 -2.79 -2.36 16.63
C ALA A 242 -3.66 -1.58 15.64
N THR A 243 -3.03 -0.73 14.82
CA THR A 243 -3.72 0.04 13.77
C THR A 243 -4.32 -0.90 12.72
N VAL A 244 -3.53 -1.85 12.20
CA VAL A 244 -4.02 -2.86 11.24
C VAL A 244 -5.17 -3.69 11.84
N ALA A 245 -5.03 -4.15 13.09
CA ALA A 245 -6.06 -4.92 13.78
C ALA A 245 -7.35 -4.10 14.00
N THR A 246 -7.22 -2.82 14.34
CA THR A 246 -8.34 -1.90 14.51
C THR A 246 -9.09 -1.71 13.20
N VAL A 247 -8.37 -1.44 12.10
CA VAL A 247 -8.97 -1.31 10.76
C VAL A 247 -9.70 -2.59 10.36
N TYR A 248 -9.10 -3.76 10.61
CA TYR A 248 -9.73 -5.05 10.37
C TYR A 248 -11.02 -5.23 11.19
N GLY A 249 -10.97 -4.93 12.48
CA GLY A 249 -12.14 -4.99 13.37
C GLY A 249 -13.28 -4.09 12.90
N LEU A 250 -12.97 -2.84 12.51
CA LEU A 250 -13.95 -1.91 11.96
C LEU A 250 -14.56 -2.42 10.64
N CYS A 251 -13.74 -2.94 9.73
CA CYS A 251 -14.22 -3.53 8.49
C CYS A 251 -15.11 -4.76 8.74
N SER A 252 -14.77 -5.59 9.72
CA SER A 252 -15.54 -6.77 10.11
C SER A 252 -16.91 -6.37 10.67
N LEU A 253 -16.95 -5.43 11.61
CA LEU A 253 -18.20 -4.89 12.15
C LEU A 253 -19.09 -4.30 11.06
N TRP A 254 -18.50 -3.52 10.16
CA TRP A 254 -19.21 -2.98 9.00
C TRP A 254 -19.77 -4.09 8.09
N HIS A 255 -18.96 -5.10 7.79
CA HIS A 255 -19.34 -6.23 6.94
C HIS A 255 -20.51 -7.03 7.54
N HIS A 256 -20.43 -7.36 8.83
CA HIS A 256 -21.49 -8.08 9.55
C HIS A 256 -22.79 -7.27 9.70
N HIS A 257 -22.69 -5.95 9.94
CA HIS A 257 -23.86 -5.09 10.03
C HIS A 257 -24.57 -4.94 8.68
N TRP A 258 -23.82 -4.87 7.58
CA TRP A 258 -24.40 -4.82 6.24
C TRP A 258 -24.97 -6.16 5.76
N SER A 259 -24.34 -7.28 6.13
CA SER A 259 -24.89 -8.62 5.81
C SER A 259 -26.18 -8.88 6.57
N SER A 260 -26.25 -8.51 7.85
CA SER A 260 -27.47 -8.67 8.66
C SER A 260 -28.63 -7.80 8.15
N TRP A 261 -28.34 -6.58 7.67
CA TRP A 261 -29.34 -5.73 7.00
C TRP A 261 -29.84 -6.30 5.67
N ARG A 262 -29.02 -7.06 4.94
CA ARG A 262 -29.44 -7.73 3.70
C ARG A 262 -30.19 -9.05 3.96
N GLU A 263 -29.96 -9.69 5.10
CA GLU A 263 -30.51 -11.01 5.41
C GLU A 263 -31.89 -11.02 6.12
N ALA A 264 -32.48 -9.89 6.51
CA ALA A 264 -33.85 -9.88 7.09
C ALA A 264 -34.71 -8.63 6.77
N PRO A 265 -36.02 -8.74 6.46
CA PRO A 265 -36.84 -9.94 6.18
C PRO A 265 -37.56 -9.87 4.82
N GLY A 266 -37.14 -10.68 3.84
CA GLY A 266 -37.84 -10.80 2.55
C GLY A 266 -37.91 -12.19 1.94
N ALA A 267 -37.17 -13.17 2.47
CA ALA A 267 -37.15 -14.53 1.93
C ALA A 267 -37.51 -15.55 3.03
N LYS A 268 -38.75 -15.47 3.54
CA LYS A 268 -39.40 -16.69 4.05
C LYS A 268 -39.70 -17.53 2.81
N TYR A 269 -38.88 -18.54 2.53
CA TYR A 269 -39.33 -19.65 1.70
C TYR A 269 -40.53 -20.26 2.41
N GLN A 270 -41.74 -19.95 1.94
CA GLN A 270 -42.89 -20.78 2.25
C GLN A 270 -42.73 -22.06 1.42
N PRO A 271 -42.70 -23.24 2.05
CA PRO A 271 -42.98 -24.47 1.32
C PRO A 271 -44.35 -24.30 0.65
N CYS A 272 -44.45 -24.57 -0.65
CA CYS A 272 -45.73 -24.61 -1.34
C CYS A 272 -46.68 -25.49 -0.52
N PRO A 273 -47.91 -25.03 -0.19
CA PRO A 273 -48.90 -25.93 0.37
C PRO A 273 -49.09 -27.04 -0.65
N MET A 274 -48.79 -28.27 -0.25
CA MET A 274 -49.14 -29.45 -1.02
C MET A 274 -50.67 -29.54 -0.95
N GLY A 275 -51.33 -28.80 -1.83
CA GLY A 275 -52.76 -28.87 -2.04
C GLY A 275 -53.11 -30.29 -2.45
N SER A 276 -54.11 -30.85 -1.79
CA SER A 276 -54.69 -32.15 -2.08
C SER A 276 -55.16 -32.24 -3.54
N SER A 277 -54.32 -32.71 -4.44
CA SER A 277 -54.76 -33.26 -5.72
C SER A 277 -54.05 -34.59 -5.96
N SER A 278 -54.56 -35.64 -5.28
CA SER A 278 -54.17 -37.03 -5.55
C SER A 278 -54.61 -37.51 -6.94
N GLU A 279 -55.36 -36.71 -7.72
CA GLU A 279 -55.86 -37.13 -9.04
C GLU A 279 -54.78 -37.13 -10.14
N GLU A 280 -53.79 -36.24 -10.11
CA GLU A 280 -52.70 -36.22 -11.12
C GLU A 280 -51.70 -37.35 -10.86
N LEU A 281 -51.40 -37.66 -9.60
CA LEU A 281 -50.46 -38.73 -9.23
C LEU A 281 -51.03 -40.13 -9.49
N GLU A 282 -52.36 -40.31 -9.35
CA GLU A 282 -53.04 -41.56 -9.71
C GLU A 282 -53.12 -41.76 -11.23
N LYS A 283 -53.29 -40.70 -12.03
CA LYS A 283 -53.22 -40.78 -13.50
C LYS A 283 -51.87 -41.26 -14.01
N PHE A 284 -50.77 -40.81 -13.40
CA PHE A 284 -49.43 -41.28 -13.76
C PHE A 284 -49.17 -42.73 -13.34
N ARG A 285 -49.76 -43.20 -12.22
CA ARG A 285 -49.63 -44.60 -11.80
C ARG A 285 -50.48 -45.55 -12.64
N ALA A 286 -51.69 -45.13 -13.05
CA ALA A 286 -52.56 -45.91 -13.93
C ALA A 286 -52.03 -46.01 -15.38
N GLY A 287 -51.33 -44.99 -15.86
CA GLY A 287 -50.66 -45.02 -17.17
C GLY A 287 -49.43 -45.93 -17.22
N ALA A 288 -48.75 -46.14 -16.09
CA ALA A 288 -47.56 -46.99 -16.01
C ALA A 288 -47.91 -48.50 -15.94
N GLU A 289 -49.00 -48.91 -15.30
CA GLU A 289 -49.40 -50.33 -15.25
C GLU A 289 -49.98 -50.85 -16.58
N LEU A 290 -50.46 -49.96 -17.46
CA LEU A 290 -50.98 -50.35 -18.79
C LEU A 290 -49.88 -50.59 -19.83
N GLN A 291 -48.61 -50.28 -19.54
CA GLN A 291 -47.50 -50.48 -20.47
C GLN A 291 -46.68 -51.75 -20.19
N ASP A 292 -46.91 -52.44 -19.07
CA ASP A 292 -46.15 -53.64 -18.66
C ASP A 292 -46.99 -54.93 -18.71
N GLY A 293 -48.15 -54.89 -19.36
CA GLY A 293 -49.14 -55.96 -19.35
C GLY A 293 -49.76 -56.26 -20.70
N THR A 294 -49.00 -56.48 -21.77
CA THR A 294 -49.47 -57.28 -22.92
C THR A 294 -48.31 -57.89 -23.72
N VAL A 295 -48.17 -59.21 -23.53
CA VAL A 295 -47.60 -60.30 -24.37
C VAL A 295 -46.61 -59.93 -25.47
#